data_AF-T1C8A1-F1
#
_entry.id   AF-T1C8A1-F1
#
_cell.length_a   1.000
_cell.length_b   1.000
_cell.length_c   1.000
_cell.angle_alpha   90.00
_cell.angle_beta   90.00
_cell.angle_gamma   90.00
#
_symmetry.space_group_name_H-M   'P 1'
#
loop_
_entity.id
_entity.type
_entity.pdbx_description
1 polymer ?
#
loop_
_entity_poly.entity_id
_entity_poly.type
_entity_poly.pdbx_seq_one_letter_code
_entity_poly.pdbx_strand_id
1 'polypeptide(L)'
;MLSVLVVFRLLPNGFSNRDLRELLAPLLGLDPSDMTAGRMTYDLRRLRLHQIIERVPHTNRYQVTSFGLEVAMFFTRTYNRLLRTGLSQICDPVPIDTPLRHHFDRLEGAITDMIGKVGLAA
;
A
#
# COMPACT_ATOMS: atom_id res chain seq x y z
N MET A 1 3.85 2.80 -1.79
CA MET A 1 5.10 2.18 -1.27
C MET A 1 5.49 0.93 -2.04
N LEU A 2 4.69 -0.15 -2.04
CA LEU A 2 5.05 -1.42 -2.70
C LEU A 2 5.21 -1.31 -4.23
N SER A 3 4.47 -0.40 -4.88
CA SER A 3 4.60 -0.14 -6.32
C SER A 3 6.01 0.29 -6.74
N VAL A 4 6.74 1.01 -5.89
CA VAL A 4 8.11 1.47 -6.18
C VAL A 4 9.10 0.31 -6.25
N LEU A 5 8.86 -0.76 -5.49
CA LEU A 5 9.73 -1.94 -5.50
C LEU A 5 9.73 -2.64 -6.86
N VAL A 6 8.61 -2.57 -7.60
CA VAL A 6 8.54 -3.11 -8.97
C VAL A 6 9.51 -2.38 -9.90
N VAL A 7 9.66 -1.06 -9.74
CA VAL A 7 10.62 -0.25 -10.50
C VAL A 7 12.04 -0.60 -10.11
N PHE A 8 12.33 -0.73 -8.82
CA PHE A 8 13.69 -1.03 -8.34
C PHE A 8 14.19 -2.42 -8.73
N ARG A 9 13.29 -3.36 -9.06
CA ARG A 9 13.71 -4.64 -9.62
C ARG A 9 14.46 -4.50 -10.95
N LEU A 10 14.25 -3.41 -11.68
CA LEU A 10 14.93 -3.11 -12.94
C LEU A 10 16.34 -2.53 -12.73
N LEU A 11 16.74 -2.21 -11.50
CA LEU A 11 18.06 -1.69 -11.19
C LEU A 11 19.02 -2.86 -10.86
N PRO A 12 19.96 -3.22 -11.75
CA PRO A 12 20.86 -4.37 -11.52
C PRO A 12 21.75 -4.17 -10.28
N ASN A 13 22.12 -2.92 -10.00
CA ASN A 13 22.91 -2.57 -8.82
C ASN A 13 22.03 -2.27 -7.59
N GLY A 14 20.75 -2.60 -7.63
CA GLY A 14 19.80 -2.28 -6.58
C GLY A 14 19.57 -0.77 -6.40
N PHE A 15 19.07 -0.39 -5.24
CA PHE A 15 18.68 0.99 -4.91
C PHE A 15 19.17 1.39 -3.51
N SER A 16 19.38 2.69 -3.31
CA SER A 16 19.77 3.27 -2.03
C SER A 16 18.58 3.82 -1.25
N ASN A 17 18.79 4.22 0.01
CA ASN A 17 17.78 4.96 0.79
C ASN A 17 17.35 6.25 0.07
N ARG A 18 18.32 6.96 -0.53
CA ARG A 18 18.06 8.17 -1.32
C ARG A 18 17.16 7.87 -2.51
N ASP A 19 17.45 6.82 -3.27
CA ASP A 19 16.69 6.42 -4.45
C ASP A 19 15.23 6.09 -4.07
N LEU A 20 15.04 5.35 -2.97
CA LEU A 20 13.71 5.05 -2.42
C LEU A 20 12.96 6.33 -2.05
N ARG A 21 13.61 7.29 -1.39
CA ARG A 21 12.99 8.57 -1.01
C ARG A 21 12.59 9.39 -2.24
N GLU A 22 13.46 9.49 -3.23
CA GLU A 22 13.22 10.26 -4.47
C GLU A 22 12.02 9.72 -5.26
N LEU A 23 11.81 8.40 -5.29
CA LEU A 23 10.62 7.82 -5.95
C LEU A 23 9.38 7.75 -5.06
N LEU A 24 9.54 7.58 -3.75
CA LEU A 24 8.40 7.39 -2.85
C LEU A 24 7.71 8.70 -2.47
N ALA A 25 8.47 9.78 -2.23
CA ALA A 25 7.89 11.04 -1.76
C ALA A 25 6.85 11.62 -2.74
N PRO A 26 7.12 11.69 -4.07
CA PRO A 26 6.13 12.23 -5.02
C PRO A 26 4.85 11.39 -5.07
N LEU A 27 4.95 10.07 -4.91
CA LEU A 27 3.78 9.18 -4.87
C LEU A 27 2.91 9.38 -3.63
N LEU A 28 3.46 10.00 -2.58
CA LEU A 28 2.74 10.39 -1.37
C LEU A 28 2.30 11.87 -1.42
N GLY A 29 2.56 12.59 -2.51
CA GLY A 29 2.31 14.03 -2.59
C GLY A 29 3.23 14.88 -1.71
N LEU A 30 4.40 14.35 -1.36
CA LEU A 30 5.38 15.03 -0.50
C LEU A 30 6.63 15.43 -1.31
N ASP A 31 7.30 16.51 -0.89
CA ASP A 31 8.65 16.78 -1.36
C ASP A 31 9.61 15.74 -0.75
N PRO A 32 10.59 15.21 -1.51
CA PRO A 32 11.64 14.38 -0.95
C PRO A 32 12.33 14.97 0.28
N SER A 33 12.47 16.30 0.40
CA SER A 33 13.07 16.96 1.58
C SER A 33 12.29 16.71 2.87
N ASP A 34 10.97 16.54 2.75
CA ASP A 34 10.06 16.39 3.90
C ASP A 34 10.05 14.96 4.42
N MET A 35 10.56 14.01 3.62
CA MET A 35 10.75 12.62 4.03
C MET A 35 12.11 12.44 4.70
N THR A 36 12.12 12.29 6.03
CA THR A 36 13.35 12.13 6.78
C THR A 36 14.07 10.80 6.49
N ALA A 37 15.40 10.83 6.49
CA ALA A 37 16.23 9.63 6.29
C ALA A 37 15.99 8.56 7.37
N GLY A 38 15.61 8.97 8.59
CA GLY A 38 15.24 8.07 9.69
C GLY A 38 14.00 7.24 9.37
N ARG A 39 12.94 7.88 8.84
CA ARG A 39 11.73 7.19 8.40
C ARG A 39 12.04 6.17 7.30
N MET A 40 12.84 6.56 6.31
CA MET A 40 13.25 5.66 5.22
C MET A 40 14.08 4.49 5.70
N THR A 41 14.96 4.70 6.68
CA THR A 41 15.76 3.63 7.29
C THR A 41 14.88 2.63 8.03
N TYR A 42 13.84 3.12 8.71
CA TYR A 42 12.84 2.28 9.35
C TYR A 42 12.04 1.44 8.34
N ASP A 43 11.58 2.05 7.25
CA ASP A 43 10.86 1.34 6.18
C ASP A 43 11.74 0.26 5.53
N LEU A 44 13.01 0.59 5.22
CA LEU A 44 13.98 -0.37 4.68
C LEU A 44 14.24 -1.53 5.65
N ARG A 45 14.36 -1.24 6.95
CA ARG A 45 14.52 -2.28 7.98
C ARG A 45 13.32 -3.22 8.00
N ARG A 46 12.10 -2.70 7.95
CA ARG A 46 10.88 -3.52 7.92
C ARG A 46 10.78 -4.37 6.66
N LEU A 47 11.09 -3.79 5.49
CA LEU A 47 11.12 -4.53 4.24
C LEU A 47 12.13 -5.69 4.27
N ARG A 48 13.29 -5.49 4.89
CA ARG A 48 14.28 -6.56 5.11
C ARG A 48 13.81 -7.62 6.07
N LEU A 49 13.17 -7.22 7.18
CA LEU A 49 12.64 -8.15 8.18
C LEU A 49 11.63 -9.13 7.55
N HIS A 50 10.82 -8.64 6.62
CA HIS A 50 9.86 -9.46 5.87
C HIS A 50 10.43 -10.06 4.59
N GLN A 51 11.76 -10.02 4.39
CA GLN A 51 12.46 -10.61 3.23
C GLN A 51 12.00 -10.08 1.86
N ILE A 52 11.33 -8.92 1.83
CA ILE A 52 10.89 -8.27 0.59
C ILE A 52 12.09 -7.68 -0.15
N ILE A 53 13.08 -7.20 0.59
CA ILE A 53 14.35 -6.73 0.06
C ILE A 53 15.51 -7.35 0.84
N GLU A 54 16.67 -7.41 0.21
CA GLU A 54 17.92 -7.81 0.82
C GLU A 54 18.98 -6.73 0.63
N ARG A 55 19.97 -6.69 1.53
CA ARG A 55 21.07 -5.73 1.44
C ARG A 55 22.19 -6.35 0.60
N VAL A 56 22.69 -5.60 -0.37
CA VAL A 56 23.86 -6.01 -1.17
C VAL A 56 25.10 -5.93 -0.27
N PRO A 57 25.88 -7.03 -0.14
CA PRO A 57 27.06 -7.06 0.73
C PRO A 57 28.01 -5.89 0.49
N HIS A 58 28.60 -5.38 1.57
CA HIS A 58 29.60 -4.29 1.54
C HIS A 58 29.12 -2.96 0.93
N THR A 59 27.81 -2.77 0.72
CA THR A 59 27.25 -1.53 0.18
C THR A 59 26.06 -1.02 1.00
N ASN A 60 25.65 0.23 0.77
CA ASN A 60 24.39 0.77 1.29
C ASN A 60 23.23 0.62 0.30
N ARG A 61 23.30 -0.40 -0.55
CA ARG A 61 22.30 -0.69 -1.59
C ARG A 61 21.48 -1.93 -1.24
N TYR A 62 20.27 -1.96 -1.75
CA TYR A 62 19.28 -3.01 -1.52
C TYR A 62 18.78 -3.54 -2.85
N GLN A 63 18.46 -4.83 -2.90
CA GLN A 63 17.82 -5.46 -4.04
C GLN A 63 16.48 -6.03 -3.62
N VAL A 64 15.52 -6.02 -4.55
CA VAL A 64 14.22 -6.65 -4.35
C VAL A 64 14.37 -8.15 -4.58
N THR A 65 13.95 -8.96 -3.61
CA THR A 65 14.00 -10.42 -3.71
C THR A 65 12.92 -10.93 -4.66
N SER A 66 12.99 -12.19 -5.11
CA SER A 66 11.92 -12.79 -5.92
C SER A 66 10.58 -12.78 -5.17
N PHE A 67 10.59 -13.17 -3.90
CA PHE A 67 9.41 -13.09 -3.03
C PHE A 67 8.88 -11.66 -2.89
N GLY A 68 9.78 -10.70 -2.66
CA GLY A 68 9.39 -9.29 -2.55
C GLY A 68 8.77 -8.73 -3.82
N LEU A 69 9.21 -9.20 -4.99
CA LEU A 69 8.62 -8.82 -6.27
C LEU A 69 7.20 -9.38 -6.42
N GLU A 70 6.99 -10.65 -6.08
CA GLU A 70 5.66 -11.26 -6.09
C GLU A 70 4.70 -10.52 -5.17
N VAL A 71 5.13 -10.23 -3.94
CA VAL A 71 4.37 -9.43 -2.96
C VAL A 71 4.06 -8.04 -3.54
N ALA A 72 5.07 -7.34 -4.04
CA ALA A 72 4.90 -5.99 -4.59
C ALA A 72 3.92 -5.98 -5.77
N MET A 73 4.03 -6.94 -6.68
CA MET A 73 3.13 -7.08 -7.82
C MET A 73 1.71 -7.43 -7.39
N PHE A 74 1.54 -8.39 -6.48
CA PHE A 74 0.23 -8.80 -5.97
C PHE A 74 -0.51 -7.62 -5.34
N PHE A 75 0.10 -6.96 -4.35
CA PHE A 75 -0.53 -5.84 -3.67
C PHE A 75 -0.79 -4.66 -4.61
N THR A 76 0.13 -4.35 -5.52
CA THR A 76 -0.06 -3.25 -6.48
C THR A 76 -1.23 -3.53 -7.42
N ARG A 77 -1.34 -4.76 -7.95
CA ARG A 77 -2.43 -5.13 -8.86
C ARG A 77 -3.77 -5.21 -8.14
N THR A 78 -3.81 -5.85 -6.96
CA THR A 78 -5.00 -5.96 -6.14
C THR A 78 -5.50 -4.58 -5.74
N TYR A 79 -4.60 -3.69 -5.31
CA TYR A 79 -4.98 -2.32 -5.00
C TYR A 79 -5.55 -1.60 -6.22
N ASN A 80 -4.84 -1.60 -7.36
CA ASN A 80 -5.27 -0.83 -8.53
C ASN A 80 -6.53 -1.36 -9.21
N ARG A 81 -6.72 -2.69 -9.26
CA ARG A 81 -7.81 -3.30 -10.03
C ARG A 81 -9.03 -3.64 -9.20
N LEU A 82 -8.84 -3.98 -7.92
CA LEU A 82 -9.93 -4.40 -7.05
C LEU A 82 -10.26 -3.31 -6.05
N LEU A 83 -9.30 -2.92 -5.21
CA LEU A 83 -9.60 -2.02 -4.09
C LEU A 83 -9.93 -0.61 -4.57
N ARG A 84 -9.12 -0.01 -5.44
CA ARG A 84 -9.33 1.34 -5.93
C ARG A 84 -10.69 1.47 -6.63
N THR A 85 -11.00 0.53 -7.52
CA THR A 85 -12.26 0.52 -8.28
C THR A 85 -13.47 0.16 -7.40
N GLY A 86 -13.35 -0.84 -6.53
CA GLY A 86 -14.44 -1.22 -5.63
C GLY A 86 -14.75 -0.13 -4.62
N LEU A 87 -13.71 0.46 -4.01
CA LEU A 87 -13.87 1.58 -3.08
C LEU A 87 -14.39 2.83 -3.78
N SER A 88 -13.99 3.11 -5.03
CA SER A 88 -14.61 4.23 -5.75
C SER A 88 -16.10 3.98 -5.95
N GLN A 89 -16.56 2.75 -6.18
CA GLN A 89 -17.99 2.49 -6.32
C GLN A 89 -18.78 2.70 -5.01
N ILE A 90 -18.17 2.39 -3.86
CA ILE A 90 -18.84 2.39 -2.54
C ILE A 90 -18.67 3.72 -1.79
N CYS A 91 -17.54 4.40 -1.95
CA CYS A 91 -17.17 5.58 -1.16
C CYS A 91 -17.28 6.90 -1.93
N ASP A 92 -17.67 6.90 -3.20
CA ASP A 92 -17.84 8.14 -3.96
C ASP A 92 -18.91 9.04 -3.31
N PRO A 93 -18.62 10.34 -3.05
CA PRO A 93 -19.63 11.29 -2.60
C PRO A 93 -20.71 11.57 -3.63
N VAL A 94 -20.45 11.31 -4.93
CA VAL A 94 -21.49 11.32 -5.97
C VAL A 94 -21.98 9.89 -6.15
N PRO A 95 -23.23 9.57 -5.78
CA PRO A 95 -23.70 8.18 -5.80
C PRO A 95 -23.73 7.65 -7.24
N ILE A 96 -22.83 6.71 -7.53
CA ILE A 96 -22.92 5.88 -8.72
C ILE A 96 -23.71 4.64 -8.30
N ASP A 97 -24.90 4.47 -8.86
CA ASP A 97 -25.73 3.30 -8.60
C ASP A 97 -25.09 2.06 -9.23
N THR A 98 -24.47 1.25 -8.39
CA THR A 98 -23.80 0.02 -8.79
C THR A 98 -24.29 -1.13 -7.92
N PRO A 99 -24.37 -2.37 -8.44
CA PRO A 99 -24.77 -3.53 -7.64
C PRO A 99 -23.92 -3.70 -6.38
N LEU A 100 -22.62 -3.39 -6.47
CA LEU A 100 -21.71 -3.48 -5.33
C LEU A 100 -22.07 -2.48 -4.23
N ARG A 101 -22.36 -1.22 -4.57
CA ARG A 101 -22.83 -0.22 -3.61
C ARG A 101 -24.12 -0.66 -2.93
N HIS A 102 -25.10 -1.12 -3.70
CA HIS A 102 -26.38 -1.58 -3.15
C HIS A 102 -26.21 -2.72 -2.13
N HIS A 103 -25.38 -3.71 -2.45
CA HIS A 103 -25.08 -4.80 -1.52
C HIS A 103 -24.32 -4.33 -0.28
N PHE A 104 -23.43 -3.35 -0.44
CA PHE A 104 -22.67 -2.78 0.68
C PHE A 104 -23.58 -1.98 1.63
N ASP A 105 -24.43 -1.10 1.10
CA ASP A 105 -25.37 -0.29 1.89
C ASP A 105 -26.34 -1.21 2.67
N ARG A 106 -26.78 -2.32 2.06
CA ARG A 106 -27.60 -3.34 2.73
C ARG A 106 -26.87 -4.04 3.88
N LEU A 107 -25.58 -4.34 3.70
CA LEU A 107 -24.75 -4.92 4.77
C LEU A 107 -24.58 -3.92 5.92
N GLU A 108 -24.28 -2.66 5.61
CA GLU A 108 -24.11 -1.58 6.60
C GLU A 108 -25.39 -1.33 7.41
N GLY A 109 -26.56 -1.32 6.75
CA GLY A 109 -27.85 -1.26 7.41
C GLY A 109 -28.07 -2.42 8.38
N ALA A 110 -27.77 -3.66 7.94
CA ALA A 110 -27.93 -4.84 8.80
C ALA A 110 -26.99 -4.83 10.03
N ILE A 111 -25.76 -4.33 9.88
CA ILE A 111 -24.82 -4.14 11.00
C ILE A 111 -25.35 -3.08 11.97
N THR A 112 -25.83 -1.95 11.44
CA THR A 112 -26.37 -0.85 12.24
C THR A 112 -27.59 -1.30 13.06
N ASP A 113 -28.50 -2.05 12.45
CA ASP A 113 -29.66 -2.65 13.14
C ASP A 113 -29.23 -3.59 14.27
N MET A 114 -28.17 -4.38 14.07
CA MET A 114 -27.66 -5.30 15.08
C MET A 114 -27.06 -4.54 16.27
N ILE A 115 -26.28 -3.49 16.00
CA ILE A 115 -25.71 -2.62 17.05
C ILE A 115 -26.83 -1.93 17.84
N GLY A 116 -27.85 -1.41 17.16
CA GLY A 116 -29.01 -0.77 17.80
C GLY A 116 -29.75 -1.72 18.74
N LYS A 117 -29.93 -2.99 18.35
CA LYS A 117 -30.57 -4.01 19.20
C LYS A 117 -29.76 -4.35 20.45
N VAL A 118 -28.42 -4.38 20.36
CA VAL A 118 -27.55 -4.64 21.51
C VAL A 118 -27.49 -3.41 22.45
N GLY A 119 -27.46 -2.20 21.90
CA GLY A 119 -27.44 -0.96 22.68
C GLY A 119 -28.74 -0.65 23.42
N LEU A 120 -29.88 -1.23 23.01
CA LEU A 120 -31.17 -1.12 23.69
C LEU A 120 -31.35 -2.15 24.83
N ALA A 121 -30.38 -3.07 25.00
CA ALA A 121 -30.42 -4.13 26.01
C ALA A 121 -29.48 -3.87 27.22
N ALA A 122 -28.89 -2.69 27.32
CA ALA A 122 -28.05 -2.21 28.43
C ALA A 122 -28.68 -1.00 29.11
#